data_AF-A0A543EWT9-F1
#
_entry.id   AF-A0A543EWT9-F1
#
_cell.length_a   1.000
_cell.length_b   1.000
_cell.length_c   1.000
_cell.angle_alpha   90.00
_cell.angle_beta   90.00
_cell.angle_gamma   90.00
#
_symmetry.space_group_name_H-M   'P 1'
#
loop_
_entity.id
_entity.type
_entity.pdbx_description
1 polymer ?
#
loop_
_entity_poly.entity_id
_entity_poly.type
_entity_poly.pdbx_seq_one_letter_code
_entity_poly.pdbx_strand_id
1 'polypeptide(L)'
;MVLPAASRARQSRNTSQCRSGGRHKQSMGELVAHLERRGYVERTVDPADRRARIVVTTAAGRRALALAADRIAGIERMLADELGDDALRALRTSLARVPGLIDSDAREA
;
A
#
# COMPACT_ATOMS: atom_id res chain seq x y z
N MET A 1 -13.63 12.14 -9.35
CA MET A 1 -12.24 12.63 -9.18
C MET A 1 -11.29 11.46 -9.34
N VAL A 2 -10.66 11.34 -10.51
CA VAL A 2 -9.82 10.21 -10.91
C VAL A 2 -8.47 10.33 -10.19
N LEU A 3 -8.13 9.37 -9.32
CA LEU A 3 -6.79 9.29 -8.75
C LEU A 3 -5.79 9.07 -9.89
N PRO A 4 -4.79 9.95 -10.08
CA PRO A 4 -3.83 9.74 -11.15
C PRO A 4 -2.94 8.57 -10.76
N ALA A 5 -2.95 7.53 -11.61
CA ALA A 5 -1.95 6.48 -11.64
C ALA A 5 -0.58 7.09 -11.99
N ALA A 6 0.08 7.67 -10.99
CA ALA A 6 1.44 8.19 -11.11
C ALA A 6 2.42 7.02 -11.10
N SER A 7 2.65 6.50 -12.29
CA SER A 7 3.84 5.76 -12.68
C SER A 7 5.12 6.51 -12.27
N ARG A 8 5.71 6.16 -11.12
CA ARG A 8 7.14 6.36 -10.84
C ARG A 8 7.65 5.22 -9.96
N ALA A 9 7.83 4.06 -10.57
CA ALA A 9 8.72 3.03 -10.03
C ALA A 9 10.19 3.50 -10.20
N ARG A 10 10.59 4.54 -9.47
CA ARG A 10 12.01 4.83 -9.21
C ARG A 10 12.33 4.22 -7.86
N GLN A 11 12.93 3.03 -7.91
CA GLN A 11 13.73 2.39 -6.86
C GLN A 11 13.33 2.82 -5.44
N SER A 12 12.41 2.08 -4.81
CA SER A 12 12.27 2.15 -3.35
C SER A 12 13.56 1.63 -2.74
N ARG A 13 14.55 2.52 -2.57
CA ARG A 13 15.69 2.27 -1.70
C ARG A 13 15.11 1.96 -0.33
N ASN A 14 15.31 0.73 0.13
CA ASN A 14 14.82 0.24 1.41
C ASN A 14 15.59 0.85 2.61
N THR A 15 16.06 2.10 2.48
CA THR A 15 16.86 2.82 3.48
C THR A 15 16.53 4.32 3.44
N SER A 16 15.32 4.66 3.87
CA SER A 16 15.07 6.00 4.39
C SER A 16 14.07 5.91 5.55
N GLN A 17 14.63 5.77 6.75
CA GLN A 17 14.11 6.31 8.01
C GLN A 17 12.57 6.33 8.21
N CYS A 18 12.00 5.22 8.67
CA CYS A 18 10.80 5.25 9.51
C CYS A 18 11.25 5.30 10.97
N ARG A 19 11.10 6.47 11.60
CA ARG A 19 11.37 6.69 13.04
C ARG A 19 10.22 6.22 13.95
N SER A 20 9.24 5.53 13.37
CA SER A 20 8.15 4.84 14.06
C SER A 20 8.11 3.36 13.63
N GLY A 21 8.30 2.46 14.60
CA GLY A 21 7.78 1.09 14.54
C GLY A 21 8.65 0.01 13.90
N GLY A 22 9.43 -0.71 14.72
CA GLY A 22 9.98 -2.03 14.34
C GLY A 22 8.91 -3.04 13.89
N ARG A 23 7.66 -2.90 14.37
CA ARG A 23 6.50 -3.69 13.94
C ARG A 23 6.16 -3.53 12.46
N HIS A 24 6.24 -2.32 11.91
CA HIS A 24 5.94 -2.09 10.49
C HIS A 24 6.97 -2.76 9.56
N LYS A 25 8.23 -2.81 9.96
CA LYS A 25 9.30 -3.44 9.16
C LYS A 25 9.13 -4.95 9.10
N GLN A 26 8.80 -5.59 10.23
CA GLN A 26 8.53 -7.01 10.27
C GLN A 26 7.28 -7.36 9.44
N SER A 27 6.20 -6.60 9.61
CA SER A 27 4.95 -6.78 8.85
C SER A 27 5.15 -6.63 7.34
N MET A 28 5.92 -5.62 6.90
CA MET A 28 6.25 -5.44 5.48
C MET A 28 7.12 -6.58 4.94
N GLY A 29 8.06 -7.09 5.74
CA GLY A 29 8.87 -8.25 5.37
C GLY A 29 8.03 -9.51 5.16
N GLU A 30 7.08 -9.77 6.07
CA GLU A 30 6.14 -10.89 5.99
C GLU A 30 5.19 -10.76 4.79
N LEU A 31 4.68 -9.56 4.53
CA LEU A 31 3.84 -9.28 3.35
C LEU A 31 4.60 -9.54 2.05
N VAL A 32 5.83 -9.05 1.94
CA VAL A 32 6.67 -9.29 0.75
C VAL A 32 6.93 -10.78 0.59
N ALA A 33 7.28 -11.49 1.66
CA ALA A 33 7.50 -12.93 1.60
C ALA A 33 6.23 -13.68 1.17
N HIS A 34 5.05 -13.25 1.62
CA HIS A 34 3.78 -13.82 1.21
C HIS A 34 3.46 -13.59 -0.27
N LEU A 35 3.68 -12.37 -0.76
CA LEU A 35 3.49 -12.04 -2.17
C LEU A 35 4.51 -12.77 -3.06
N GLU A 36 5.73 -12.97 -2.59
CA GLU A 36 6.78 -13.73 -3.28
C GLU A 36 6.42 -15.22 -3.38
N ARG A 37 5.95 -15.84 -2.29
CA ARG A 37 5.44 -17.23 -2.30
C ARG A 37 4.28 -17.44 -3.28
N ARG A 38 3.48 -16.39 -3.52
CA ARG A 38 2.36 -16.42 -4.48
C ARG A 38 2.78 -16.03 -5.91
N GLY A 39 4.06 -15.73 -6.14
CA GLY A 39 4.60 -15.39 -7.46
C GLY A 39 4.20 -13.99 -7.95
N TYR A 40 3.74 -13.11 -7.07
CA TYR A 40 3.34 -11.74 -7.44
C TYR A 40 4.49 -10.74 -7.40
N VAL A 41 5.51 -11.00 -6.58
CA VAL A 41 6.74 -10.22 -6.53
C VAL A 41 7.95 -11.14 -6.48
N GLU A 42 9.12 -10.61 -6.79
CA GLU A 42 10.41 -11.29 -6.68
C GLU A 42 11.47 -10.33 -6.11
N ARG A 43 12.47 -10.87 -5.41
CA ARG A 43 13.61 -10.09 -4.92
C ARG A 43 14.82 -10.25 -5.84
N THR A 44 15.27 -9.13 -6.41
CA THR A 44 16.43 -9.09 -7.32
C THR A 44 17.54 -8.22 -6.71
N VAL A 45 18.78 -8.42 -7.16
CA VAL A 45 19.90 -7.56 -6.79
C VAL A 45 19.70 -6.19 -7.43
N ASP A 46 19.91 -5.11 -6.68
CA ASP A 46 19.82 -3.76 -7.24
C ASP A 46 20.93 -3.58 -8.31
N PRO A 47 20.60 -3.24 -9.57
CA PRO A 47 21.60 -2.95 -10.59
C PRO A 47 22.54 -1.80 -10.23
N ALA A 48 22.09 -0.86 -9.38
CA ALA A 48 22.87 0.28 -8.91
C ALA A 48 23.70 -0.02 -7.65
N ASP A 49 23.32 -1.03 -6.86
CA ASP A 49 24.04 -1.46 -5.67
C ASP A 49 23.92 -2.97 -5.45
N ARG A 50 24.99 -3.70 -5.77
CA ARG A 50 25.02 -5.17 -5.63
C ARG A 50 24.84 -5.67 -4.20
N ARG A 51 24.97 -4.80 -3.19
CA ARG A 51 24.74 -5.13 -1.77
C ARG A 51 23.28 -4.99 -1.38
N ALA A 52 22.46 -4.33 -2.19
CA ALA A 52 21.04 -4.13 -1.95
C ALA A 52 20.19 -5.15 -2.74
N ARG A 53 19.02 -5.48 -2.18
CA ARG A 53 17.96 -6.18 -2.91
C ARG A 53 16.73 -5.29 -3.06
N ILE A 54 16.13 -5.34 -4.23
CA ILE A 54 14.89 -4.64 -4.57
C ILE A 54 13.76 -5.65 -4.79
N VAL A 55 12.55 -5.26 -4.44
CA VAL A 55 11.34 -6.03 -4.72
C VAL A 55 10.78 -5.56 -6.06
N VAL A 56 10.57 -6.50 -6.98
CA VAL A 56 10.07 -6.24 -8.33
C VAL A 56 8.75 -6.99 -8.53
N THR A 57 7.75 -6.31 -9.08
CA THR A 57 6.44 -6.92 -9.37
C THR A 57 6.50 -7.78 -10.62
N THR A 58 6.04 -9.02 -10.54
CA THR A 58 5.99 -9.95 -11.68
C THR A 58 4.84 -9.58 -12.64
N ALA A 59 4.78 -10.24 -13.80
CA ALA A 59 3.63 -10.10 -14.70
C ALA A 59 2.31 -10.58 -14.06
N ALA A 60 2.36 -11.64 -13.25
CA ALA A 60 1.21 -12.09 -12.47
C ALA A 60 0.82 -11.05 -11.42
N GLY A 61 1.79 -10.45 -10.72
CA GLY A 61 1.54 -9.39 -9.73
C GLY A 61 0.89 -8.16 -10.35
N ARG A 62 1.32 -7.74 -11.54
CA ARG A 62 0.69 -6.61 -12.25
C ARG A 62 -0.77 -6.88 -12.61
N ARG A 63 -1.09 -8.10 -13.07
CA ARG A 63 -2.48 -8.52 -13.35
C ARG A 63 -3.33 -8.55 -12.08
N ALA A 64 -2.78 -9.08 -10.98
CA ALA A 64 -3.46 -9.09 -9.70
C ALA A 64 -3.75 -7.68 -9.17
N LEU A 65 -2.80 -6.75 -9.31
CA LEU A 65 -2.99 -5.34 -8.96
C LEU A 65 -4.08 -4.67 -9.79
N ALA A 66 -4.11 -4.91 -11.11
CA ALA A 66 -5.16 -4.38 -11.98
C ALA A 66 -6.55 -4.88 -11.55
N LEU A 67 -6.68 -6.19 -11.32
CA LEU A 67 -7.94 -6.78 -10.83
C LEU A 67 -8.37 -6.20 -9.48
N ALA A 68 -7.41 -6.02 -8.56
CA ALA A 68 -7.69 -5.42 -7.26
C ALA A 68 -8.17 -3.96 -7.40
N ALA A 69 -7.53 -3.18 -8.27
CA ALA A 69 -7.92 -1.80 -8.54
C ALA A 69 -9.36 -1.73 -9.11
N ASP A 70 -9.70 -2.61 -10.05
CA ASP A 70 -11.05 -2.65 -10.62
C ASP A 70 -12.12 -3.02 -9.57
N ARG A 71 -11.80 -3.95 -8.67
CA ARG A 71 -12.68 -4.33 -7.56
C ARG A 71 -12.87 -3.21 -6.56
N ILE A 72 -11.79 -2.53 -6.18
CA ILE A 72 -11.85 -1.36 -5.30
C ILE A 72 -12.71 -0.27 -5.92
N ALA A 73 -12.48 0.06 -7.20
CA ALA A 73 -13.29 1.04 -7.91
C ALA A 73 -14.78 0.65 -7.96
N GLY A 74 -15.10 -0.64 -8.07
CA GLY A 74 -16.48 -1.14 -7.96
C GLY A 74 -17.10 -0.87 -6.59
N ILE A 75 -16.38 -1.17 -5.51
CA ILE A 75 -16.83 -0.91 -4.15
C ILE A 75 -17.01 0.60 -3.92
N GLU A 76 -16.09 1.43 -4.39
CA GLU A 76 -16.20 2.88 -4.26
C GLU A 76 -17.42 3.45 -4.99
N ARG A 77 -17.78 2.89 -6.15
CA ARG A 77 -19.02 3.25 -6.85
C ARG A 77 -20.25 2.85 -6.05
N MET A 78 -20.31 1.62 -5.54
CA MET A 78 -21.43 1.17 -4.70
C MET A 78 -21.64 2.06 -3.48
N LEU A 79 -20.55 2.48 -2.83
CA LEU A 79 -20.62 3.40 -1.70
C LEU A 79 -21.10 4.80 -2.11
N ALA A 80 -20.70 5.29 -3.29
CA ALA A 80 -21.14 6.57 -3.81
C ALA A 80 -22.62 6.55 -4.19
N ASP A 81 -23.09 5.46 -4.81
CA ASP A 81 -24.48 5.28 -5.22
C ASP A 81 -25.41 5.21 -3.99
N GLU A 82 -24.98 4.54 -2.91
CA GLU A 82 -25.78 4.39 -1.69
C GLU A 82 -25.78 5.66 -0.81
N LEU A 83 -24.61 6.26 -0.56
CA LEU A 83 -24.47 7.36 0.40
C LEU A 83 -24.64 8.73 -0.25
N GLY A 84 -24.46 8.82 -1.56
CA GLY A 84 -24.25 10.08 -2.25
C GLY A 84 -22.87 10.69 -1.98
N ASP A 85 -22.49 11.55 -2.91
CA ASP A 85 -21.14 12.14 -3.00
C ASP A 85 -20.73 12.94 -1.75
N ASP A 86 -21.65 13.69 -1.14
CA ASP A 86 -21.37 14.54 0.02
C ASP A 86 -21.17 13.73 1.30
N ALA A 87 -22.04 12.77 1.59
CA ALA A 87 -21.91 11.92 2.76
C ALA A 87 -20.67 11.03 2.68
N LEU A 88 -20.35 10.51 1.48
CA LEU A 88 -19.15 9.73 1.26
C LEU A 88 -17.86 10.58 1.46
N ARG A 89 -17.86 11.85 1.05
CA ARG A 89 -16.76 12.79 1.35
C ARG A 89 -16.62 13.00 2.86
N ALA A 90 -17.72 13.27 3.56
CA ALA A 90 -17.73 13.49 5.01
C ALA A 90 -17.22 12.25 5.79
N LEU A 91 -17.61 11.05 5.35
CA LEU A 91 -17.14 9.79 5.93
C LEU A 91 -15.62 9.63 5.75
N ARG A 92 -15.11 9.86 4.52
CA ARG A 92 -13.65 9.79 4.27
C ARG A 92 -12.87 10.78 5.13
N THR A 93 -13.36 12.02 5.25
CA THR A 93 -12.73 13.04 6.12
C THR A 93 -12.71 12.62 7.58
N SER A 94 -13.79 12.00 8.06
CA SER A 94 -13.89 11.51 9.44
C SER A 94 -12.94 10.33 9.69
N LEU A 95 -12.93 9.33 8.79
CA LEU A 95 -12.05 8.16 8.88
C LEU A 95 -10.57 8.53 8.80
N ALA A 96 -10.20 9.55 8.00
CA ALA A 96 -8.81 10.01 7.91
C ALA A 96 -8.25 10.58 9.22
N ARG A 97 -9.11 10.94 10.18
CA ARG A 97 -8.71 11.40 11.52
C ARG A 97 -8.43 10.25 12.49
N VAL A 98 -8.93 9.04 12.21
CA VAL A 98 -8.83 7.87 13.09
C VAL A 98 -7.40 7.33 13.25
N PRO A 99 -6.55 7.25 12.21
CA PRO A 99 -5.17 6.81 12.38
C PRO A 99 -4.41 7.61 13.44
N GLY A 100 -4.68 8.92 13.57
CA GLY A 100 -4.08 9.76 14.61
C GLY A 100 -4.54 9.42 16.04
N LEU A 101 -5.69 8.74 16.19
CA LEU A 101 -6.24 8.28 17.47
C LEU A 101 -5.73 6.88 17.84
N ILE A 102 -5.52 6.01 16.85
CA ILE A 102 -5.01 4.66 17.09
C ILE A 102 -3.50 4.66 17.36
N ASP A 103 -2.75 5.59 16.74
CA ASP A 103 -1.32 5.78 17.03
C ASP A 103 -1.07 6.49 18.37
N SER A 104 -2.05 7.20 18.95
CA SER A 104 -1.91 7.84 20.26
C SER A 104 -2.04 6.87 21.43
N ASP A 105 -2.93 5.88 21.35
CA ASP A 105 -3.07 4.83 22.39
C ASP A 105 -1.83 3.93 22.49
N ALA A 106 -1.08 3.78 21.40
CA ALA A 106 0.16 3.01 21.38
C ALA A 106 1.35 3.73 22.03
N ARG A 107 1.20 4.98 22.48
CA ARG A 107 2.24 5.77 23.17
C ARG A 107 2.10 5.80 24.69
N GLU A 108 0.96 5.37 25.23
CA GLU A 108 0.67 5.41 26.69
C GLU A 108 0.76 4.03 27.37
N ALA A 109 1.19 2.98 26.67
CA ALA A 109 1.40 1.63 27.20
C ALA A 109 2.84 1.14 26.99
#